data_AF-A0A5M3WNB5-F1
#
_entry.id   AF-A0A5M3WNB5-F1
#
_cell.length_a   1.000
_cell.length_b   1.000
_cell.length_c   1.000
_cell.angle_alpha   90.00
_cell.angle_beta   90.00
_cell.angle_gamma   90.00
#
_symmetry.space_group_name_H-M   'P 1'
#
loop_
_entity.id
_entity.type
_entity.pdbx_description
1 polymer ?
#
loop_
_entity_poly.entity_id
_entity_poly.type
_entity_poly.pdbx_seq_one_letter_code
_entity_poly.pdbx_strand_id
1 'polypeptide(L)'
;MSRTLVFDAPRHARGFFEALIADNLDIGRPHNVEIIFGRKIRRDTRGTFRTAIDRRDNGGVIVNLFYKHSRIKQYLKDGRAMRIETVVNAPPRVGLQRPSAQP
;
A
#
# COMPACT_ATOMS: atom_id res chain seq x y z
N MET A 1 7.75 7.28 -3.49
CA MET A 1 7.43 6.88 -4.89
C MET A 1 5.92 6.72 -5.05
N SER A 2 5.37 6.98 -6.23
CA SER A 2 3.93 6.78 -6.51
C SER A 2 3.68 6.08 -7.84
N ARG A 3 2.70 5.18 -7.88
CA ARG A 3 2.17 4.54 -9.10
C ARG A 3 0.68 4.88 -9.22
N THR A 4 0.18 5.03 -10.44
CA THR A 4 -1.24 5.27 -10.68
C THR A 4 -1.72 4.31 -11.76
N LEU A 5 -2.80 3.59 -11.47
CA LEU A 5 -3.52 2.74 -12.42
C LEU A 5 -4.81 3.47 -12.79
N VAL A 6 -5.02 3.71 -14.08
CA VAL A 6 -6.20 4.41 -14.58
C VAL A 6 -7.12 3.39 -15.22
N PHE A 7 -8.39 3.42 -14.84
CA PHE A 7 -9.40 2.51 -15.36
C PHE A 7 -10.16 3.18 -16.50
N ASP A 8 -10.51 2.39 -17.50
CA ASP A 8 -11.30 2.76 -18.68
C ASP A 8 -12.73 3.18 -18.31
N ALA A 9 -13.34 2.50 -17.34
CA ALA A 9 -14.67 2.78 -16.84
C ALA A 9 -14.68 3.00 -15.31
N PRO A 10 -15.37 4.04 -14.79
CA PRO A 10 -15.45 4.31 -13.35
C PRO A 10 -15.99 3.14 -12.52
N ARG A 11 -16.94 2.37 -13.08
CA ARG A 11 -17.52 1.19 -12.45
C ARG A 11 -16.48 0.09 -12.20
N HIS A 12 -15.53 -0.09 -13.11
CA HIS A 12 -14.44 -1.08 -12.95
C HIS A 12 -13.49 -0.64 -11.84
N ALA A 13 -13.16 0.65 -11.79
CA ALA A 13 -12.31 1.21 -10.74
C ALA A 13 -12.95 1.03 -9.36
N ARG A 14 -14.25 1.31 -9.24
CA ARG A 14 -15.00 1.15 -7.99
C ARG A 14 -15.11 -0.31 -7.57
N GLY A 15 -15.54 -1.20 -8.48
CA GLY A 15 -15.66 -2.63 -8.18
C GLY A 15 -14.32 -3.28 -7.81
N PHE A 16 -13.26 -2.95 -8.55
CA PHE A 16 -11.89 -3.40 -8.23
C PHE A 16 -11.45 -2.90 -6.85
N PHE A 17 -11.70 -1.63 -6.52
CA PHE A 17 -11.29 -1.06 -5.24
C PHE A 17 -12.13 -1.59 -4.07
N GLU A 18 -13.44 -1.82 -4.26
CA GLU A 18 -14.31 -2.45 -3.25
C GLU A 18 -13.91 -3.90 -3.00
N ALA A 19 -13.63 -4.68 -4.04
CA ALA A 19 -13.08 -6.04 -3.91
C ALA A 19 -11.73 -6.02 -3.18
N LEU A 20 -10.85 -5.08 -3.53
CA LEU A 20 -9.57 -4.88 -2.85
C LEU A 20 -9.77 -4.56 -1.36
N ILE A 21 -10.74 -3.73 -0.98
CA ILE A 21 -11.02 -3.43 0.44
C ILE A 21 -11.59 -4.66 1.15
N ALA A 22 -12.50 -5.40 0.50
CA ALA A 22 -13.12 -6.59 1.05
C ALA A 22 -12.09 -7.71 1.28
N ASP A 23 -11.24 -7.99 0.29
CA ASP A 23 -10.14 -8.95 0.41
C ASP A 23 -9.06 -8.48 1.40
N ASN A 24 -8.90 -7.15 1.55
CA ASN A 24 -7.90 -6.57 2.44
C ASN A 24 -8.37 -6.37 3.88
N LEU A 25 -9.63 -6.65 4.19
CA LEU A 25 -10.13 -6.70 5.57
C LEU A 25 -9.34 -7.75 6.40
N ASP A 26 -8.80 -8.78 5.72
CA ASP A 26 -8.02 -9.88 6.29
C ASP A 26 -6.48 -9.77 6.08
N ILE A 27 -5.93 -8.65 5.57
CA ILE A 27 -4.47 -8.43 5.45
C ILE A 27 -3.84 -8.14 6.82
N GLY A 28 -3.88 -9.12 7.70
CA GLY A 28 -2.82 -9.38 8.67
C GLY A 28 -1.83 -10.44 8.16
N ARG A 29 -2.04 -11.00 6.96
CA ARG A 29 -1.30 -12.18 6.49
C ARG A 29 -0.01 -11.81 5.72
N PRO A 30 1.17 -12.29 6.17
CA PRO A 30 2.50 -11.95 5.65
C PRO A 30 2.72 -12.08 4.14
N HIS A 31 2.10 -13.05 3.48
CA HIS A 31 2.40 -13.43 2.10
C HIS A 31 2.04 -12.36 1.05
N ASN A 32 1.04 -11.51 1.30
CA ASN A 32 0.65 -10.45 0.36
C ASN A 32 1.52 -9.18 0.47
N VAL A 33 2.22 -8.99 1.58
CA VAL A 33 3.09 -7.83 1.81
C VAL A 33 4.45 -7.99 1.09
N GLU A 34 4.86 -9.23 0.84
CA GLU A 34 6.11 -9.60 0.16
C GLU A 34 6.21 -9.02 -1.25
N ILE A 35 5.10 -9.06 -2.01
CA ILE A 35 5.02 -8.59 -3.40
C ILE A 35 5.31 -7.08 -3.48
N ILE A 36 4.91 -6.32 -2.46
CA ILE A 36 4.96 -4.85 -2.53
C ILE A 36 6.35 -4.32 -2.18
N PHE A 37 7.07 -4.98 -1.26
CA PHE A 37 8.40 -4.53 -0.82
C PHE A 37 9.56 -5.30 -1.47
N GLY A 38 9.29 -6.30 -2.32
CA GLY A 38 10.33 -7.14 -2.91
C GLY A 38 11.15 -7.90 -1.86
N ARG A 39 10.55 -8.17 -0.70
CA ARG A 39 11.20 -8.82 0.45
C ARG A 39 10.29 -9.91 0.98
N LYS A 40 10.82 -11.11 1.13
CA LYS A 40 10.12 -12.23 1.75
C LYS A 40 9.67 -11.91 3.17
N ILE A 41 8.35 -11.76 3.37
CA ILE A 41 7.75 -11.48 4.68
C ILE A 41 7.22 -12.80 5.23
N ARG A 42 7.91 -13.32 6.23
CA ARG A 42 7.61 -14.58 6.94
C ARG A 42 7.09 -14.27 8.35
N ARG A 43 6.47 -15.26 9.01
CA ARG A 43 5.96 -15.13 10.39
C ARG A 43 7.03 -14.69 11.40
N ASP A 44 8.30 -15.00 11.14
CA ASP A 44 9.48 -14.64 11.93
C ASP A 44 10.16 -13.34 11.47
N THR A 45 9.60 -12.63 10.48
CA THR A 45 10.14 -11.35 10.03
C THR A 45 9.98 -10.31 11.14
N ARG A 46 11.10 -9.96 11.78
CA ARG A 46 11.13 -8.95 12.84
C ARG A 46 10.58 -7.60 12.35
N GLY A 47 9.51 -7.15 12.99
CA GLY A 47 8.85 -5.86 12.76
C GLY A 47 7.33 -5.99 12.79
N THR A 48 6.64 -4.93 13.20
CA THR A 48 5.17 -4.92 13.20
C THR A 48 4.67 -4.62 11.78
N PHE A 49 3.79 -5.48 11.30
CA PHE A 49 2.97 -5.24 10.11
C PHE A 49 1.59 -4.82 10.60
N ARG A 50 1.07 -3.72 10.06
CA ARG A 50 -0.27 -3.26 10.38
C ARG A 50 -0.97 -2.83 9.11
N THR A 51 -2.18 -3.32 8.91
CA THR A 51 -3.10 -2.80 7.91
C THR A 51 -4.16 -1.96 8.62
N ALA A 52 -4.51 -0.82 8.04
CA ALA A 52 -5.59 0.03 8.53
C ALA A 52 -6.41 0.54 7.33
N ILE A 53 -7.72 0.58 7.51
CA ILE A 53 -8.66 1.11 6.54
C ILE A 53 -9.23 2.40 7.13
N ASP A 54 -8.87 3.54 6.54
CA ASP A 54 -9.30 4.85 7.00
C ASP A 54 -10.35 5.41 6.04
N ARG A 55 -11.40 6.03 6.58
CA ARG A 55 -12.36 6.82 5.77
C ARG A 55 -11.79 8.22 5.53
N ARG A 56 -12.02 8.75 4.33
CA ARG A 56 -11.75 10.14 3.97
C ARG A 56 -13.00 10.98 4.12
N ASP A 57 -12.81 12.28 4.34
CA ASP A 57 -13.90 13.26 4.48
C ASP A 57 -14.77 13.36 3.21
N ASN A 58 -14.23 13.02 2.04
CA ASN A 58 -14.96 12.99 0.78
C ASN A 58 -15.71 11.67 0.50
N GLY A 59 -15.90 10.83 1.52
CA GLY A 59 -16.56 9.52 1.39
C GLY A 59 -15.69 8.43 0.76
N GLY A 60 -14.44 8.73 0.42
CA GLY A 60 -13.47 7.75 -0.06
C GLY A 60 -12.87 6.89 1.05
N VAL A 61 -12.18 5.82 0.66
CA VAL A 61 -11.45 4.94 1.59
C VAL A 61 -9.95 4.97 1.26
N ILE A 62 -9.10 4.84 2.27
CA ILE A 62 -7.66 4.63 2.14
C ILE A 62 -7.30 3.30 2.78
N VAL A 63 -6.64 2.44 2.03
CA VAL A 63 -5.98 1.26 2.58
C VAL A 63 -4.53 1.61 2.91
N ASN A 64 -4.14 1.39 4.16
CA ASN A 64 -2.81 1.68 4.65
C ASN A 64 -2.10 0.42 5.09
N LEU A 65 -0.91 0.21 4.57
CA LEU A 65 -0.04 -0.87 4.99
C LEU A 65 1.19 -0.24 5.64
N PHE A 66 1.44 -0.59 6.89
CA PHE A 66 2.57 -0.12 7.67
C PHE A 66 3.58 -1.25 7.84
N TYR A 67 4.85 -0.93 7.60
CA TYR A 67 5.97 -1.79 7.91
C TYR A 67 7.10 -0.96 8.51
N LYS A 68 7.41 -1.20 9.79
CA LYS A 68 8.35 -0.38 10.58
C LYS A 68 7.98 1.11 10.46
N HIS A 69 8.91 1.96 10.00
CA HIS A 69 8.69 3.39 9.81
C HIS A 69 8.27 3.75 8.37
N SER A 70 7.81 2.78 7.58
CA SER A 70 7.39 2.97 6.19
C SER A 70 5.89 2.67 6.05
N ARG A 71 5.26 3.32 5.08
CA ARG A 71 3.82 3.20 4.83
C ARG A 71 3.54 3.14 3.34
N ILE A 72 2.53 2.36 2.97
CA ILE A 72 1.94 2.37 1.65
C ILE A 72 0.49 2.79 1.79
N LYS A 73 0.08 3.77 0.99
CA LYS A 73 -1.30 4.26 0.90
C LYS A 73 -1.86 3.85 -0.45
N GLN A 74 -3.04 3.26 -0.45
CA GLN A 74 -3.78 2.94 -1.65
C GLN A 74 -5.16 3.57 -1.57
N TYR A 75 -5.57 4.30 -2.60
CA TYR A 75 -6.87 4.95 -2.63
C TYR A 75 -7.36 5.17 -4.05
N LEU A 76 -8.68 5.20 -4.21
CA LEU A 76 -9.31 5.61 -5.45
C LEU A 76 -9.39 7.14 -5.49
N LYS A 77 -8.80 7.72 -6.53
CA LYS A 77 -8.87 9.15 -6.85
C LYS A 77 -9.92 9.35 -7.95
N ASP A 78 -10.82 10.29 -7.72
CA ASP A 78 -11.87 10.72 -8.65
C ASP A 78 -12.73 9.59 -9.22
N GLY A 79 -12.85 8.48 -8.47
CA GLY A 79 -13.61 7.29 -8.89
C GLY A 79 -13.05 6.56 -10.12
N ARG A 80 -11.84 6.91 -10.59
CA ARG A 80 -11.29 6.41 -11.86
C ARG A 80 -9.83 6.00 -11.82
N ALA A 81 -9.05 6.52 -10.87
CA ALA A 81 -7.63 6.27 -10.81
C ALA A 81 -7.25 5.68 -9.45
N MET A 82 -6.76 4.46 -9.42
CA MET A 82 -6.18 3.90 -8.20
C MET A 82 -4.77 4.43 -8.04
N ARG A 83 -4.54 5.14 -6.94
CA ARG A 83 -3.24 5.70 -6.60
C ARG A 83 -2.60 4.89 -5.49
N ILE A 84 -1.34 4.51 -5.71
CA ILE A 84 -0.50 3.76 -4.79
C ILE A 84 0.69 4.65 -4.45
N GLU A 85 0.82 5.03 -3.19
CA GLU A 85 1.90 5.88 -2.70
C GLU A 85 2.71 5.13 -1.67
N THR A 86 4.02 5.00 -1.90
CA THR A 86 4.94 4.38 -0.95
C THR A 86 5.86 5.43 -0.34
N VAL A 87 5.82 5.51 0.98
CA VAL A 87 6.62 6.39 1.82
C VAL A 87 7.61 5.54 2.60
N VAL A 88 8.90 5.78 2.39
CA VAL A 88 9.99 5.07 3.07
C VAL A 88 10.79 6.08 3.88
N ASN A 89 10.59 6.11 5.19
CA ASN A 89 11.30 7.06 6.07
C ASN A 89 12.65 6.52 6.56
N ALA A 90 12.86 5.20 6.50
CA ALA A 90 14.10 4.56 6.93
C ALA A 90 14.49 3.41 5.98
N PRO A 91 15.11 3.70 4.82
CA PRO A 91 15.41 2.70 3.80
C PRO A 91 16.16 1.46 4.33
N PRO A 92 17.23 1.59 5.15
CA PRO A 92 17.96 0.43 5.65
C PRO A 92 17.08 -0.50 6.51
N ARG A 93 16.10 0.05 7.23
CA ARG A 93 15.21 -0.74 8.09
C ARG A 93 14.27 -1.63 7.28
N VAL A 94 13.90 -1.22 6.07
CA VAL A 94 13.06 -2.01 5.18
C VAL A 94 13.85 -2.87 4.18
N GLY A 95 15.19 -2.82 4.23
CA GLY A 95 16.06 -3.58 3.33
C GLY A 95 16.38 -2.85 2.02
N LEU A 96 16.05 -1.56 1.92
CA LEU A 96 16.40 -0.70 0.80
C LEU A 96 17.74 -0.02 1.10
N GLN A 97 18.64 -0.01 0.11
CA GLN A 97 19.83 0.83 0.20
C GLN A 97 19.40 2.30 0.16
N ARG A 98 20.10 3.18 0.89
CA ARG A 98 19.89 4.62 0.70
C ARG A 98 20.23 4.94 -0.76
N PRO A 99 19.44 5.80 -1.45
CA PRO A 99 19.89 6.34 -2.73
C PRO A 99 21.28 6.95 -2.48
N SER A 100 22.26 6.56 -3.29
CA SER A 100 23.54 7.28 -3.31
C SER A 100 23.22 8.75 -3.55
N ALA A 101 23.66 9.63 -2.65
CA ALA A 101 23.69 11.05 -2.96
C ALA A 101 24.56 11.17 -4.23
N GLN A 102 23.95 11.50 -5.36
CA GLN A 102 24.73 11.87 -6.53
C GLN A 102 25.42 13.21 -6.22
N PRO A 103 26.71 13.34 -6.58
CA PRO A 103 27.46 14.58 -6.37
C PRO A 103 26.88 15.75 -7.19
#